data_AF-A0AAE1K1I2-F1
#
_entry.id   AF-A0AAE1K1I2-F1
#
_cell.length_a   1.000
_cell.length_b   1.000
_cell.length_c   1.000
_cell.angle_alpha   90.00
_cell.angle_beta   90.00
_cell.angle_gamma   90.00
#
_symmetry.space_group_name_H-M   'P 1'
#
loop_
_entity.id
_entity.type
_entity.pdbx_description
1 polymer ?
#
loop_
_entity_poly.entity_id
_entity_poly.type
_entity_poly.pdbx_seq_one_letter_code
_entity_poly.pdbx_strand_id
1 'polypeptide(L)' 'MRDYKLDALVTPGSSVAPVLAIGGFPGVNVPAGYDSEGVPFGINFGGLKGSEAKLIETAYGFEQATKIKKPPTFKP' A
#
# COMPACT_ATOMS: atom_id res chain seq x y z
N MET A 1 13.02 10.39 2.60
CA MET A 1 12.87 9.45 3.72
C MET A 1 13.95 9.62 4.78
N ARG A 2 15.25 9.57 4.44
CA ARG A 2 16.33 9.79 5.43
C ARG A 2 16.31 11.19 6.05
N ASP A 3 16.21 12.23 5.23
CA ASP A 3 16.26 13.62 5.69
C ASP A 3 15.11 13.97 6.66
N TYR A 4 13.96 13.34 6.44
CA TYR A 4 12.74 13.52 7.24
C TYR A 4 12.52 12.40 8.26
N LYS A 5 13.48 11.46 8.43
CA LYS A 5 13.39 10.32 9.35
C LYS A 5 12.08 9.52 9.24
N LEU A 6 11.67 9.21 8.02
CA LEU A 6 10.43 8.47 7.73
C LEU A 6 10.71 6.98 7.57
N ASP A 7 9.85 6.15 8.15
CA ASP A 7 9.90 4.68 8.00
C ASP A 7 9.30 4.20 6.67
N ALA A 8 8.27 4.90 6.17
CA ALA A 8 7.60 4.59 4.90
C ALA A 8 7.04 5.86 4.24
N LEU A 9 6.84 5.77 2.93
CA LEU A 9 6.02 6.69 2.11
C LEU A 9 4.70 5.99 1.80
N VAL A 10 3.60 6.74 1.71
CA VAL A 10 2.29 6.21 1.31
C VAL A 10 1.66 7.09 0.21
N THR A 11 1.08 6.46 -0.82
CA THR A 11 0.28 7.14 -1.85
C THR A 11 -1.03 6.39 -2.12
N PRO A 12 -2.14 7.08 -2.43
CA PRO A 12 -3.32 6.43 -3.00
C PRO A 12 -2.99 5.75 -4.33
N GLY A 13 -3.60 4.59 -4.58
CA GLY A 13 -3.42 3.83 -5.81
C GLY A 13 -1.96 3.39 -6.03
N SER A 14 -1.51 3.44 -7.29
CA SER A 14 -0.20 2.92 -7.72
C SER A 14 0.79 4.00 -8.16
N SER A 15 0.51 5.29 -7.90
CA SER A 15 1.28 6.42 -8.45
C SER A 15 2.77 6.39 -8.09
N VAL A 16 3.15 5.82 -6.94
CA VAL A 16 4.55 5.69 -6.53
C VAL A 16 5.27 4.46 -7.12
N ALA A 17 4.52 3.51 -7.69
CA ALA A 17 5.09 2.23 -8.15
C ALA A 17 6.22 2.38 -9.18
N PRO A 18 6.16 3.28 -10.19
CA PRO A 18 7.27 3.47 -11.12
C PRO A 18 8.57 3.92 -10.43
N VAL A 19 8.48 4.82 -9.45
CA VAL A 19 9.65 5.31 -8.69
C VAL A 19 10.28 4.18 -7.89
N LEU A 20 9.45 3.35 -7.23
CA LEU A 20 9.94 2.21 -6.46
C LEU A 20 10.58 1.16 -7.38
N ALA A 21 9.92 0.81 -8.48
CA ALA A 21 10.39 -0.20 -9.42
C ALA A 21 11.71 0.19 -10.10
N ILE A 22 11.80 1.41 -10.64
CA ILE A 22 13.03 1.91 -11.29
C ILE A 22 14.18 1.98 -10.29
N GLY A 23 13.91 2.45 -9.06
CA GLY A 23 14.90 2.58 -8.01
C GLY A 23 15.32 1.24 -7.36
N GLY A 24 14.56 0.16 -7.60
CA GLY A 24 14.73 -1.12 -6.89
C GLY A 24 14.41 -1.01 -5.41
N PHE A 25 13.40 -0.22 -5.04
CA PHE A 25 12.92 -0.04 -3.68
C PHE A 25 11.70 -0.93 -3.41
N PRO A 26 11.51 -1.42 -2.18
CA PRO A 26 10.35 -2.25 -1.86
C PRO A 26 9.06 -1.43 -1.83
N GLY A 27 7.97 -2.05 -2.28
CA GLY A 27 6.61 -1.51 -2.23
C GLY A 27 5.59 -2.58 -1.88
N VAL A 28 4.56 -2.21 -1.12
CA VAL A 28 3.43 -3.09 -0.75
C VAL A 28 2.13 -2.31 -0.93
N ASN A 29 1.18 -2.86 -1.70
CA ASN A 29 -0.15 -2.30 -1.86
C ASN A 29 -1.16 -3.09 -1.01
N VAL A 30 -2.04 -2.36 -0.31
CA VAL A 30 -3.11 -2.95 0.51
C VAL A 30 -4.47 -2.30 0.21
N PRO A 31 -5.59 -3.04 0.28
CA PRO A 31 -6.93 -2.49 0.06
C PRO A 31 -7.25 -1.35 1.03
N ALA A 32 -7.73 -0.22 0.51
CA ALA A 32 -7.97 1.01 1.28
C ALA A 32 -9.37 1.58 1.12
N GLY A 33 -10.16 1.08 0.17
CA GLY A 33 -11.55 1.48 0.06
C GLY A 33 -12.19 1.04 -1.25
N TYR A 34 -13.38 1.58 -1.46
CA TYR A 34 -14.17 1.44 -2.66
C TYR A 34 -14.68 2.83 -3.03
N ASP A 35 -14.73 3.16 -4.31
CA ASP A 35 -15.36 4.41 -4.76
C ASP A 35 -16.90 4.31 -4.76
N SER A 36 -17.57 5.36 -5.25
CA SER A 36 -19.04 5.41 -5.32
C SER A 36 -19.65 4.35 -6.23
N GLU A 37 -18.88 3.78 -7.17
CA GLU A 37 -19.31 2.71 -8.08
C GLU A 37 -18.97 1.32 -7.54
N GLY A 38 -18.33 1.25 -6.36
CA GLY A 38 -17.91 0.00 -5.74
C GLY A 38 -16.59 -0.55 -6.32
N VAL A 39 -15.81 0.26 -7.05
CA VAL A 39 -14.50 -0.15 -7.55
C VAL A 39 -13.48 -0.08 -6.42
N PRO A 40 -12.76 -1.17 -6.12
CA PRO A 40 -11.77 -1.17 -5.05
C PRO A 40 -10.55 -0.32 -5.41
N PHE A 41 -10.05 0.43 -4.43
CA PHE A 41 -8.75 1.08 -4.52
C PHE A 41 -7.88 0.71 -3.32
N GLY A 42 -6.56 0.75 -3.53
CA GLY A 42 -5.57 0.50 -2.50
C GLY A 42 -4.76 1.74 -2.13
N ILE A 43 -3.94 1.62 -1.09
CA ILE A 43 -2.82 2.52 -0.82
C ILE A 43 -1.52 1.73 -1.00
N ASN A 44 -0.50 2.39 -1.54
CA ASN A 44 0.81 1.80 -1.72
C ASN A 44 1.81 2.37 -0.71
N PHE A 45 2.35 1.51 0.14
CA PHE A 45 3.48 1.81 1.01
C PHE A 45 4.79 1.58 0.25
N GLY A 46 5.74 2.50 0.37
CA GLY A 46 7.09 2.42 -0.21
C GLY A 46 8.16 2.56 0.86
N GLY A 47 9.21 1.74 0.76
CA GLY A 47 10.32 1.69 1.71
C GLY A 47 11.68 2.00 1.08
N LEU A 48 12.72 2.04 1.91
CA LEU A 48 14.11 2.03 1.43
C LEU A 48 14.57 0.60 1.14
N LYS A 49 15.65 0.41 0.39
CA LYS A 49 16.20 -0.93 0.12
C LYS A 49 16.53 -1.65 1.44
N GLY A 50 16.12 -2.90 1.58
CA GLY A 50 16.33 -3.69 2.79
C GLY A 50 15.31 -3.43 3.92
N SER A 51 14.26 -2.63 3.67
CA SER A 51 13.23 -2.32 4.67
C SER A 51 11.96 -3.18 4.54
N GLU A 52 12.02 -4.33 3.86
CA GLU A 52 10.86 -5.18 3.55
C GLU A 52 10.12 -5.61 4.83
N ALA A 53 10.85 -6.04 5.87
CA ALA A 53 10.25 -6.45 7.14
C ALA A 53 9.42 -5.33 7.78
N LYS A 54 9.99 -4.11 7.87
CA LYS A 54 9.29 -2.93 8.40
C LYS A 54 8.08 -2.54 7.54
N LEU A 55 8.19 -2.71 6.22
CA LEU A 55 7.12 -2.40 5.28
C LEU A 55 5.95 -3.39 5.43
N ILE A 56 6.24 -4.68 5.63
CA ILE A 56 5.24 -5.72 5.91
C ILE A 56 4.56 -5.45 7.26
N GLU A 57 5.30 -5.13 8.32
CA GLU A 57 4.74 -4.74 9.62
C GLU A 57 3.76 -3.56 9.49
N THR A 58 4.17 -2.54 8.74
CA THR A 58 3.37 -1.32 8.53
C THR A 58 2.08 -1.64 7.75
N ALA A 59 2.20 -2.36 6.64
CA ALA A 59 1.06 -2.76 5.81
C ALA A 59 0.09 -3.66 6.57
N TYR A 60 0.61 -4.62 7.35
CA TYR A 60 -0.20 -5.51 8.18
C TYR A 60 -0.93 -4.74 9.29
N GLY A 61 -0.26 -3.79 9.95
CA GLY A 61 -0.91 -2.92 10.93
C GLY A 61 -2.10 -2.17 10.35
N PHE A 62 -1.94 -1.59 9.15
CA PHE A 62 -3.03 -0.94 8.44
C PHE A 62 -4.17 -1.91 8.07
N GLU A 63 -3.84 -3.09 7.51
CA GLU A 63 -4.85 -4.09 7.14
C GLU A 63 -5.66 -4.54 8.36
N GLN A 64 -5.00 -4.86 9.48
CA GLN A 64 -5.66 -5.36 10.68
C GLN A 64 -6.48 -4.30 11.40
N ALA A 65 -6.03 -3.04 11.39
CA ALA A 65 -6.76 -1.94 11.98
C ALA A 65 -8.04 -1.60 11.21
N THR A 66 -8.05 -1.80 9.89
CA THR A 66 -9.12 -1.31 9.02
C THR A 66 -10.04 -2.40 8.49
N LYS A 67 -9.53 -3.59 8.20
CA LYS A 67 -10.26 -4.75 7.65
C LYS A 67 -11.18 -4.39 6.48
N ILE A 68 -10.73 -3.48 5.62
CA ILE A 68 -11.54 -2.86 4.55
C ILE A 68 -11.96 -3.86 3.47
N LYS A 69 -11.12 -4.85 3.19
CA LYS A 69 -11.31 -5.80 2.09
C LYS A 69 -12.63 -6.55 2.24
N LYS A 70 -13.47 -6.45 1.21
CA LYS A 70 -14.69 -7.25 1.02
C LYS A 70 -14.49 -8.22 -0.15
N PRO A 71 -14.98 -9.47 -0.06
CA PRO A 71 -15.05 -10.37 -1.22
C PRO A 71 -15.88 -9.74 -2.35
N PRO A 72 -15.50 -9.95 -3.63
CA PRO A 72 -16.31 -9.48 -4.76
C PRO A 72 -17.65 -10.23 -4.82
N THR A 73 -18.69 -9.54 -5.28
CA THR A 73 -19.99 -10.14 -5.61
C THR A 73 -20.06 -10.44 -7.09
N PHE A 74 -20.46 -11.66 -7.45
CA PHE A 74 -20.71 -12.04 -8.84
C PHE A 74 -22.22 -12.04 -9.09
N LYS A 75 -22.63 -11.62 -10.30
CA LYS A 75 -24.00 -11.88 -10.75
C LYS A 75 -24.11 -13.40 -11.02
N PRO A 76 -25.28 -14.01 -10.77
CA PRO A 76 -25.54 -15.41 -11.14
C PRO A 76 -25.26 -15.69 -12.61
#